data_AF-J7IWA7-F1
#
_entry.id   AF-J7IWA7-F1
#
_cell.length_a   1.000
_cell.length_b   1.000
_cell.length_c   1.000
_cell.angle_alpha   90.00
_cell.angle_beta   90.00
_cell.angle_gamma   90.00
#
_symmetry.space_group_name_H-M   'P 1'
#
loop_
_entity.id
_entity.type
_entity.pdbx_description
1 polymer ?
#
loop_
_entity_poly.entity_id
_entity_poly.type
_entity_poly.pdbx_seq_one_letter_code
_entity_poly.pdbx_strand_id
1 'polypeptide(L)'
;MVLPKISKTLIFIIIGIFLSISFFFLGTPWGYLEYKIKFQEYLKDKYKKEFIIKKISYTFIHGGLYDAEAYEINQPDISFYVGQDYRTKAIEDGYYYTMWHYQANADLAPIIESLYPDSKYSIEVFSNADRSIFEGSEMPNYKKVTTLILGISLANVEFTDENALNEVEKVKYLLTTLKDQNLKLSDFGLHYKNKAMILHSQDIDLIHNVNNPTNYLVDYR
;
A
#
# COMPACT_ATOMS: atom_id res chain seq x y z
N MET A 1 43.82 36.99 -19.94
CA MET A 1 43.32 36.40 -18.67
C MET A 1 43.84 34.97 -18.62
N VAL A 2 44.88 34.69 -17.83
CA VAL A 2 45.51 33.36 -17.77
C VAL A 2 44.78 32.55 -16.70
N LEU A 3 44.13 31.44 -17.08
CA LEU A 3 43.52 30.55 -16.08
C LEU A 3 44.63 29.99 -15.16
N PRO A 4 44.43 29.98 -13.83
CA PRO A 4 45.40 29.39 -12.92
C PRO A 4 45.54 27.89 -13.21
N LYS A 5 46.79 27.39 -13.28
CA LYS A 5 47.06 25.96 -13.41
C LYS A 5 46.61 25.26 -12.13
N ILE A 6 45.52 24.52 -12.21
CA ILE A 6 45.05 23.65 -11.14
C ILE A 6 46.14 22.59 -10.90
N SER A 7 46.59 22.44 -9.66
CA SER A 7 47.59 21.43 -9.32
C SER A 7 46.98 20.03 -9.41
N LYS A 8 47.77 19.03 -9.83
CA LYS A 8 47.33 17.63 -9.87
C LYS A 8 46.78 17.17 -8.51
N THR A 9 47.41 17.62 -7.42
CA THR A 9 46.97 17.36 -6.05
C THR A 9 45.56 17.86 -5.77
N LEU A 10 45.22 19.08 -6.21
CA LEU A 10 43.88 19.64 -6.04
C LEU A 10 42.83 18.86 -6.83
N ILE A 11 43.16 18.37 -8.03
CA ILE A 11 42.27 17.50 -8.82
C ILE A 11 41.98 16.20 -8.08
N PHE A 12 43.01 15.54 -7.51
CA PHE A 12 42.82 14.31 -6.75
C PHE A 12 41.95 14.51 -5.50
N ILE A 13 42.09 15.63 -4.81
CA ILE A 13 41.26 15.97 -3.65
C ILE A 13 39.79 16.13 -4.07
N ILE A 14 39.52 16.86 -5.16
CA ILE A 14 38.16 17.05 -5.65
C ILE A 14 37.53 15.72 -6.07
N ILE A 15 38.29 14.85 -6.75
CA ILE A 15 37.83 13.50 -7.11
C ILE A 15 37.51 12.68 -5.86
N GLY A 16 38.39 12.71 -4.85
CA GLY A 16 38.17 12.00 -3.58
C GLY A 16 36.92 12.46 -2.83
N ILE A 17 36.70 13.77 -2.75
CA ILE A 17 35.48 14.36 -2.16
C ILE A 17 34.25 13.94 -2.96
N PHE A 18 34.30 14.06 -4.30
CA PHE A 18 33.19 13.70 -5.17
C PHE A 18 32.81 12.22 -5.05
N LEU A 19 33.78 11.31 -5.02
CA LEU A 19 33.55 9.88 -4.82
C LEU A 19 32.99 9.60 -3.43
N SER A 20 33.50 10.27 -2.39
CA SER A 20 33.01 10.09 -1.01
C SER A 20 31.55 10.54 -0.88
N ILE A 21 31.20 11.71 -1.44
CA ILE A 21 29.82 12.20 -1.51
C ILE A 21 28.95 11.22 -2.30
N SER A 22 29.42 10.75 -3.45
CA SER A 22 28.68 9.80 -4.29
C SER A 22 28.38 8.51 -3.53
N PHE A 23 29.35 7.94 -2.81
CA PHE A 23 29.14 6.73 -2.00
C PHE A 23 28.22 6.97 -0.81
N PHE A 24 28.24 8.16 -0.23
CA PHE A 24 27.33 8.52 0.85
C PHE A 24 25.87 8.52 0.39
N PHE A 25 25.58 9.00 -0.82
CA PHE A 25 24.22 9.12 -1.34
C PHE A 25 23.73 7.94 -2.18
N LEU A 26 24.64 7.23 -2.86
CA LEU A 26 24.28 6.19 -3.84
C LEU A 26 24.73 4.78 -3.42
N GLY A 27 25.44 4.66 -2.29
CA GLY A 27 26.10 3.41 -1.93
C GLY A 27 27.27 3.10 -2.87
N THR A 28 27.74 1.86 -2.85
CA THR A 28 28.81 1.43 -3.77
C THR A 28 28.19 0.82 -5.03
N PRO A 29 28.82 0.99 -6.21
CA PRO A 29 28.36 0.32 -7.44
C PRO A 29 28.26 -1.21 -7.27
N TRP A 30 29.14 -1.78 -6.45
CA TRP A 30 29.16 -3.21 -6.14
C TRP A 30 27.97 -3.60 -5.25
N GLY A 31 27.63 -2.81 -4.23
CA GLY A 31 26.45 -3.04 -3.41
C GLY A 31 25.15 -2.94 -4.21
N TYR A 32 25.06 -1.99 -5.15
CA TYR A 32 23.93 -1.91 -6.08
C TYR A 32 23.73 -3.23 -6.86
N LEU A 33 24.81 -3.77 -7.44
CA LEU A 33 24.74 -5.02 -8.21
C LEU A 33 24.44 -6.22 -7.32
N GLU A 34 25.09 -6.28 -6.15
CA GLU A 34 24.91 -7.35 -5.17
C GLU A 34 23.45 -7.43 -4.69
N TYR A 35 22.86 -6.31 -4.25
CA TYR A 35 21.49 -6.30 -3.74
C TYR A 35 20.44 -6.46 -4.83
N LYS A 36 20.73 -6.03 -6.06
CA LYS A 36 19.86 -6.37 -7.20
C LYS A 36 19.73 -7.88 -7.39
N ILE A 37 20.85 -8.61 -7.32
CA ILE A 37 20.86 -10.07 -7.41
C ILE A 37 20.16 -10.68 -6.19
N LYS A 38 20.52 -10.26 -4.98
CA LYS A 38 19.93 -10.80 -3.74
C LYS A 38 18.42 -10.60 -3.66
N PHE A 39 17.89 -9.45 -4.04
CA PHE A 39 16.44 -9.22 -4.07
C PHE A 39 15.75 -10.11 -5.10
N GLN A 40 16.33 -10.25 -6.30
CA GLN A 40 15.77 -11.11 -7.32
C GLN A 40 15.75 -12.58 -6.89
N GLU A 41 16.85 -13.08 -6.34
CA GLU A 41 16.96 -14.46 -5.82
C GLU A 41 16.02 -14.70 -4.64
N TYR A 42 15.93 -13.75 -3.70
CA TYR A 42 15.01 -13.82 -2.57
C TYR A 42 13.56 -13.98 -3.03
N LEU A 43 13.10 -13.12 -3.93
CA LEU A 43 11.71 -13.17 -4.42
C LEU A 43 11.44 -14.45 -5.22
N LYS A 44 12.41 -14.86 -6.05
CA LYS A 44 12.32 -16.09 -6.83
C LYS A 44 12.24 -17.32 -5.94
N ASP A 45 13.07 -17.39 -4.90
CA ASP A 45 13.05 -18.52 -3.99
C ASP A 45 11.78 -18.54 -3.14
N LYS A 46 11.34 -17.39 -2.62
CA LYS A 46 10.16 -17.29 -1.76
C LYS A 46 8.86 -17.62 -2.50
N TYR A 47 8.66 -17.05 -3.69
CA TYR A 47 7.38 -17.16 -4.41
C TYR A 47 7.40 -18.14 -5.59
N LYS A 48 8.56 -18.72 -5.91
CA LYS A 48 8.74 -19.64 -7.06
C LYS A 48 8.26 -19.02 -8.38
N LYS A 49 8.49 -17.72 -8.54
CA LYS A 49 8.10 -16.88 -9.69
C LYS A 49 9.27 -16.02 -10.17
N GLU A 50 9.18 -15.49 -11.38
CA GLU A 50 10.19 -14.59 -11.94
C GLU A 50 9.80 -13.12 -11.73
N PHE A 51 10.74 -12.34 -11.19
CA PHE A 51 10.57 -10.94 -10.85
C PHE A 51 11.64 -10.09 -11.50
N ILE A 52 11.28 -8.84 -11.80
CA ILE A 52 12.21 -7.82 -12.27
C ILE A 52 12.40 -6.79 -11.16
N ILE A 53 13.66 -6.61 -10.75
CA ILE A 53 14.07 -5.54 -9.84
C ILE A 53 14.28 -4.26 -10.66
N LYS A 54 13.55 -3.20 -10.31
CA LYS A 54 13.72 -1.86 -10.88
C LYS A 54 14.99 -1.20 -10.31
N LYS A 55 14.99 0.13 -10.22
CA LYS A 55 16.12 0.90 -9.71
C LYS A 55 16.27 0.65 -8.20
N ILE A 56 17.46 0.23 -7.80
CA ILE A 56 17.88 0.14 -6.40
C ILE A 56 18.18 1.56 -5.89
N SER A 57 17.70 1.85 -4.68
CA SER A 57 18.00 3.02 -3.87
C SER A 57 18.91 2.64 -2.71
N TYR A 58 19.57 3.64 -2.13
CA TYR A 58 20.46 3.46 -0.98
C TYR A 58 20.19 4.52 0.07
N THR A 59 20.08 4.10 1.33
CA THR A 59 19.88 4.98 2.48
C THR A 59 21.01 4.81 3.49
N PHE A 60 21.85 5.83 3.65
CA PHE A 60 22.97 5.81 4.60
C PHE A 60 22.53 5.91 6.08
N ILE A 61 21.51 6.73 6.37
CA ILE A 61 21.13 7.19 7.72
C ILE A 61 20.77 6.03 8.70
N HIS A 62 20.50 4.84 8.18
CA HIS A 62 20.19 3.63 8.96
C HIS A 62 21.24 2.52 8.82
N GLY A 63 22.50 2.90 8.65
CA GLY A 63 23.62 1.96 8.54
C GLY A 63 23.67 1.28 7.17
N GLY A 64 23.41 2.04 6.11
CA GLY A 64 23.50 1.60 4.72
C GLY A 64 22.50 0.50 4.35
N LEU A 65 21.30 0.90 3.95
CA LEU A 65 20.26 -0.02 3.49
C LEU A 65 20.06 0.13 2.00
N TYR A 66 19.86 -0.99 1.31
CA TYR A 66 19.40 -1.02 -0.07
C TYR A 66 17.92 -1.39 -0.10
N ASP A 67 17.22 -0.81 -1.06
CA ASP A 67 15.83 -1.09 -1.35
C ASP A 67 15.54 -0.89 -2.84
N ALA A 68 14.44 -1.44 -3.33
CA ALA A 68 13.98 -1.29 -4.70
C ALA A 68 12.47 -1.48 -4.80
N GLU A 69 11.94 -1.10 -5.94
CA GLU A 69 10.68 -1.64 -6.44
C GLU A 69 10.94 -2.92 -7.26
N ALA A 70 10.02 -3.87 -7.16
CA ALA A 70 9.98 -5.08 -7.97
C ALA A 70 8.59 -5.31 -8.56
N TYR A 71 8.50 -6.09 -9.63
CA TYR A 71 7.24 -6.55 -10.21
C TYR A 71 7.40 -7.96 -10.78
N GLU A 72 6.30 -8.72 -10.84
CA GLU A 72 6.28 -10.03 -11.51
C GLU A 72 6.33 -9.83 -13.03
N ILE A 73 7.13 -10.62 -13.76
CA ILE A 73 7.33 -10.41 -15.21
C ILE A 73 6.02 -10.39 -16.02
N ASN A 74 5.01 -11.15 -15.57
CA ASN A 74 3.71 -11.26 -16.22
C ASN A 74 2.70 -10.18 -15.77
N GLN A 75 3.05 -9.34 -14.79
CA GLN A 75 2.19 -8.31 -14.21
C GLN A 75 2.99 -7.03 -13.91
N PRO A 76 3.52 -6.33 -14.94
CA PRO A 76 4.41 -5.17 -14.75
C PRO A 76 3.73 -3.96 -14.11
N ASP A 77 2.40 -3.87 -14.19
CA ASP A 77 1.63 -2.77 -13.63
C ASP A 77 1.56 -2.82 -12.09
N ILE A 78 1.86 -3.98 -11.48
CA ILE A 78 1.82 -4.18 -10.03
C ILE A 78 3.24 -4.17 -9.48
N SER A 79 3.68 -3.00 -9.03
CA SER A 79 4.99 -2.81 -8.42
C SER A 79 4.91 -2.77 -6.90
N PHE A 80 5.85 -3.42 -6.23
CA PHE A 80 5.90 -3.53 -4.76
C PHE A 80 7.32 -3.29 -4.24
N TYR A 81 7.42 -2.97 -2.95
CA TYR A 81 8.70 -2.75 -2.27
C TYR A 81 9.45 -4.08 -2.04
N VAL A 82 10.77 -4.05 -2.18
CA VAL A 82 11.68 -5.07 -1.64
C VAL A 82 12.92 -4.37 -1.09
N GLY A 83 13.37 -4.75 0.09
CA GLY A 83 14.49 -4.06 0.71
C GLY A 83 14.93 -4.70 2.01
N GLN A 84 15.72 -3.96 2.77
CA GLN A 84 16.32 -4.46 4.01
C GLN A 84 15.66 -3.85 5.24
N ASP A 85 15.26 -4.72 6.18
CA ASP A 85 14.83 -4.28 7.51
C ASP A 85 15.98 -3.54 8.23
N TYR A 86 15.68 -2.40 8.82
CA TYR A 86 16.71 -1.52 9.37
C TYR A 86 17.43 -2.11 10.60
N ARG A 87 16.77 -3.00 11.35
CA ARG A 87 17.32 -3.58 12.59
C ARG A 87 18.11 -4.85 12.32
N THR A 88 17.51 -5.75 11.55
CA THR A 88 18.00 -7.12 11.31
C THR A 88 18.79 -7.23 10.02
N LYS A 89 18.65 -6.26 9.11
CA LYS A 89 19.22 -6.27 7.74
C LYS A 89 18.70 -7.42 6.86
N ALA A 90 17.70 -8.17 7.34
CA ALA A 90 17.03 -9.21 6.58
C ALA A 90 16.26 -8.60 5.41
N ILE A 91 16.12 -9.36 4.32
CA ILE A 91 15.35 -8.92 3.17
C ILE A 91 13.86 -9.11 3.47
N GLU A 92 13.10 -8.05 3.27
CA GLU A 92 11.64 -8.01 3.37
C GLU A 92 11.04 -7.46 2.09
N ASP A 93 9.75 -7.71 1.89
CA ASP A 93 9.04 -7.31 0.69
C ASP A 93 7.56 -7.03 0.97
N GLY A 94 6.95 -6.27 0.07
CA GLY A 94 5.54 -5.91 0.10
C GLY A 94 4.65 -6.72 -0.85
N TYR A 95 5.11 -7.86 -1.40
CA TYR A 95 4.41 -8.54 -2.50
C TYR A 95 2.97 -8.92 -2.14
N TYR A 96 2.76 -9.61 -1.02
CA TYR A 96 1.40 -10.01 -0.61
C TYR A 96 0.52 -8.82 -0.30
N TYR A 97 1.06 -7.80 0.37
CA TYR A 97 0.31 -6.58 0.67
C TYR A 97 -0.18 -5.90 -0.62
N THR A 98 0.73 -5.65 -1.57
CA THR A 98 0.40 -5.00 -2.84
C THR A 98 -0.58 -5.83 -3.66
N MET A 99 -0.40 -7.15 -3.72
CA MET A 99 -1.26 -8.04 -4.49
C MET A 99 -2.66 -8.16 -3.89
N TRP A 100 -2.79 -8.25 -2.57
CA TRP A 100 -4.09 -8.26 -1.91
C TRP A 100 -4.80 -6.91 -2.03
N HIS A 101 -4.06 -5.80 -1.95
CA HIS A 101 -4.62 -4.48 -2.22
C HIS A 101 -5.12 -4.35 -3.67
N TYR A 102 -4.37 -4.87 -4.64
CA TYR A 102 -4.81 -4.93 -6.04
C TYR A 102 -6.09 -5.76 -6.21
N GLN A 103 -6.14 -6.96 -5.63
CA GLN A 103 -7.32 -7.83 -5.67
C GLN A 103 -8.54 -7.20 -4.99
N ALA A 104 -8.35 -6.59 -3.82
CA ALA A 104 -9.41 -5.89 -3.11
C ALA A 104 -9.95 -4.74 -3.95
N ASN A 105 -9.09 -3.90 -4.54
CA ASN A 105 -9.55 -2.82 -5.42
C ASN A 105 -10.32 -3.35 -6.63
N ALA A 106 -9.82 -4.39 -7.30
CA ALA A 106 -10.50 -4.97 -8.46
C ALA A 106 -11.92 -5.48 -8.13
N ASP A 107 -12.10 -6.06 -6.94
CA ASP A 107 -13.39 -6.59 -6.49
C ASP A 107 -14.35 -5.49 -5.98
N LEU A 108 -13.83 -4.48 -5.28
CA LEU A 108 -14.63 -3.45 -4.60
C LEU A 108 -14.95 -2.23 -5.49
N ALA A 109 -14.02 -1.83 -6.36
CA ALA A 109 -14.17 -0.62 -7.19
C ALA A 109 -15.49 -0.62 -7.98
N PRO A 110 -15.89 -1.69 -8.70
CA PRO A 110 -17.14 -1.67 -9.46
C PRO A 110 -18.39 -1.48 -8.59
N ILE A 111 -18.37 -2.02 -7.37
CA ILE A 111 -19.49 -1.90 -6.42
C ILE A 111 -19.60 -0.46 -5.91
N ILE A 112 -18.47 0.12 -5.51
CA ILE A 112 -18.40 1.49 -4.99
C ILE A 112 -18.79 2.49 -6.09
N GLU A 113 -18.21 2.36 -7.28
CA GLU A 113 -18.46 3.26 -8.41
C GLU A 113 -19.90 3.17 -8.92
N SER A 114 -20.53 2.00 -8.81
CA SER A 114 -21.95 1.83 -9.13
C SER A 114 -22.88 2.53 -8.13
N LEU A 115 -22.52 2.59 -6.85
CA LEU A 115 -23.36 3.20 -5.80
C LEU A 115 -23.09 4.70 -5.64
N TYR A 116 -21.84 5.08 -5.85
CA TYR A 116 -21.30 6.41 -5.61
C TYR A 116 -20.45 6.84 -6.82
N PRO A 117 -21.10 7.15 -7.96
CA PRO A 117 -20.40 7.70 -9.11
C PRO A 117 -19.68 8.99 -8.70
N ASP A 118 -18.48 9.20 -9.24
CA ASP A 118 -17.59 10.34 -8.95
C ASP A 118 -17.05 10.43 -7.51
N SER A 119 -17.22 9.37 -6.71
CA SER A 119 -16.60 9.29 -5.39
C SER A 119 -15.08 9.07 -5.47
N LYS A 120 -14.37 9.50 -4.43
CA LYS A 120 -13.01 9.04 -4.17
C LYS A 120 -13.06 8.02 -3.06
N TYR A 121 -12.31 6.93 -3.16
CA TYR A 121 -12.28 5.90 -2.14
C TYR A 121 -10.86 5.41 -1.87
N SER A 122 -10.67 4.84 -0.69
CA SER A 122 -9.45 4.18 -0.26
C SER A 122 -9.80 2.83 0.35
N ILE A 123 -9.04 1.79 0.00
CA ILE A 123 -9.19 0.43 0.51
C ILE A 123 -7.85 0.03 1.12
N GLU A 124 -7.73 0.06 2.43
CA GLU A 124 -6.53 -0.43 3.10
C GLU A 124 -6.70 -1.91 3.44
N VAL A 125 -5.62 -2.69 3.32
CA VAL A 125 -5.64 -4.13 3.52
C VAL A 125 -4.66 -4.54 4.62
N PHE A 126 -5.16 -5.15 5.68
CA PHE A 126 -4.36 -5.62 6.81
C PHE A 126 -4.37 -7.14 6.87
N SER A 127 -3.19 -7.75 6.98
CA SER A 127 -3.10 -9.19 7.25
C SER A 127 -3.55 -9.49 8.67
N ASN A 128 -4.50 -10.42 8.84
CA ASN A 128 -4.83 -11.03 10.13
C ASN A 128 -4.08 -12.34 10.35
N ALA A 129 -3.38 -12.81 9.34
CA ALA A 129 -2.80 -14.13 9.35
C ALA A 129 -1.41 -14.13 10.00
N ASP A 130 -1.10 -15.28 10.61
CA ASP A 130 0.21 -15.56 11.18
C ASP A 130 1.30 -15.50 10.10
N ARG A 131 2.52 -15.15 10.50
CA ARG A 131 3.68 -15.02 9.61
C ARG A 131 3.95 -16.30 8.80
N SER A 132 3.51 -17.46 9.31
CA SER A 132 3.58 -18.75 8.62
C SER A 132 2.88 -18.77 7.25
N ILE A 133 1.85 -17.94 7.01
CA ILE A 133 1.21 -17.90 5.68
C ILE A 133 2.10 -17.27 4.59
N PHE A 134 3.15 -16.55 4.99
CA PHE A 134 4.14 -15.93 4.09
C PHE A 134 5.29 -16.88 3.76
N GLU A 135 5.30 -18.10 4.31
CA GLU A 135 6.30 -19.13 4.05
C GLU A 135 5.90 -20.06 2.89
N GLY A 136 4.63 -20.05 2.48
CA GLY A 136 4.13 -20.79 1.32
C GLY A 136 4.40 -20.06 -0.01
N SER A 137 4.58 -20.83 -1.08
CA SER A 137 4.79 -20.29 -2.45
C SER A 137 3.49 -19.80 -3.11
N GLU A 138 2.33 -20.27 -2.64
CA GLU A 138 1.04 -19.86 -3.18
C GLU A 138 0.46 -18.70 -2.36
N MET A 139 -0.04 -17.69 -3.08
CA MET A 139 -0.68 -16.53 -2.47
C MET A 139 -2.02 -16.93 -1.85
N PRO A 140 -2.20 -16.75 -0.54
CA PRO A 140 -3.49 -16.99 0.09
C PRO A 140 -4.57 -16.06 -0.47
N ASN A 141 -5.79 -16.55 -0.53
CA ASN A 141 -6.94 -15.73 -0.90
C ASN A 141 -7.15 -14.63 0.15
N TYR A 142 -7.03 -13.37 -0.27
CA TYR A 142 -7.08 -12.22 0.62
C TYR A 142 -8.35 -12.18 1.49
N LYS A 143 -9.52 -12.54 0.93
CA LYS A 143 -10.81 -12.56 1.66
C LYS A 143 -10.78 -13.40 2.94
N LYS A 144 -9.91 -14.40 3.00
CA LYS A 144 -9.79 -15.30 4.16
C LYS A 144 -8.80 -14.80 5.20
N VAL A 145 -7.76 -14.10 4.78
CA VAL A 145 -6.57 -13.79 5.60
C VAL A 145 -6.41 -12.31 5.92
N THR A 146 -7.23 -11.43 5.35
CA THR A 146 -7.14 -9.99 5.56
C THR A 146 -8.38 -9.40 6.24
N THR A 147 -8.19 -8.23 6.85
CA THR A 147 -9.25 -7.27 7.18
C THR A 147 -9.06 -6.02 6.34
N LEU A 148 -10.15 -5.37 5.99
CA LEU A 148 -10.16 -4.17 5.16
C LEU A 148 -10.58 -2.94 5.98
N ILE A 149 -10.03 -1.78 5.63
CA ILE A 149 -10.60 -0.48 5.98
C ILE A 149 -11.08 0.16 4.68
N LEU A 150 -12.36 0.54 4.64
CA LEU A 150 -12.96 1.19 3.48
C LEU A 150 -13.32 2.63 3.82
N GLY A 151 -12.71 3.59 3.13
CA GLY A 151 -13.07 5.00 3.20
C GLY A 151 -13.65 5.46 1.86
N ILE A 152 -14.79 6.14 1.88
CA ILE A 152 -15.43 6.74 0.70
C ILE A 152 -15.68 8.22 0.97
N SER A 153 -15.29 9.07 0.04
CA SER A 153 -15.48 10.52 0.07
C SER A 153 -16.43 10.96 -1.03
N LEU A 154 -17.53 11.59 -0.60
CA LEU A 154 -18.62 12.14 -1.38
C LEU A 154 -18.60 13.68 -1.26
N ALA A 155 -17.52 14.30 -1.70
CA ALA A 155 -17.27 15.74 -1.51
C ALA A 155 -18.37 16.67 -2.08
N ASN A 156 -19.16 16.16 -3.04
CA ASN A 156 -20.23 16.91 -3.71
C ASN A 156 -21.64 16.54 -3.25
N VAL A 157 -21.78 15.61 -2.29
CA VAL A 157 -23.08 15.15 -1.79
C VAL A 157 -23.27 15.63 -0.36
N GLU A 158 -24.35 16.36 -0.11
CA GLU A 158 -24.79 16.70 1.26
C GLU A 158 -25.79 15.65 1.74
N PHE A 159 -25.68 15.24 3.00
CA PHE A 159 -26.68 14.40 3.64
C PHE A 159 -27.81 15.29 4.18
N THR A 160 -29.03 15.10 3.69
CA THR A 160 -30.23 15.88 4.03
C THR A 160 -31.39 14.95 4.36
N ASP A 161 -32.46 15.47 4.97
CA ASP A 161 -33.66 14.67 5.24
C ASP A 161 -34.31 14.14 3.94
N GLU A 162 -34.14 14.85 2.82
CA GLU A 162 -34.68 14.46 1.51
C GLU A 162 -33.99 13.24 0.92
N ASN A 163 -32.68 13.07 1.14
CA ASN A 163 -31.90 11.96 0.58
C ASN A 163 -31.50 10.89 1.60
N ALA A 164 -31.80 11.11 2.89
CA ALA A 164 -31.38 10.24 3.99
C ALA A 164 -31.73 8.76 3.76
N LEU A 165 -32.95 8.47 3.29
CA LEU A 165 -33.39 7.09 3.06
C LEU A 165 -32.56 6.41 1.96
N ASN A 166 -32.35 7.09 0.83
CA ASN A 166 -31.57 6.57 -0.28
C ASN A 166 -30.11 6.32 0.12
N GLU A 167 -29.49 7.26 0.85
CA GLU A 167 -28.10 7.10 1.29
C GLU A 167 -27.94 5.98 2.33
N VAL A 168 -28.91 5.81 3.23
CA VAL A 168 -28.96 4.67 4.17
C VAL A 168 -29.08 3.34 3.44
N GLU A 169 -29.94 3.26 2.41
CA GLU A 169 -30.11 2.05 1.60
C GLU A 169 -28.82 1.68 0.86
N LYS A 170 -28.12 2.65 0.27
CA LYS A 170 -26.80 2.41 -0.36
C LYS A 170 -25.77 1.87 0.63
N VAL A 171 -25.68 2.45 1.84
CA VAL A 171 -24.77 1.94 2.88
C VAL A 171 -25.10 0.51 3.26
N LYS A 172 -26.39 0.21 3.51
CA LYS A 172 -26.83 -1.15 3.86
C LYS A 172 -26.54 -2.14 2.74
N TYR A 173 -26.82 -1.77 1.50
CA TYR A 173 -26.55 -2.59 0.33
C TYR A 173 -25.05 -2.88 0.20
N LEU A 174 -24.20 -1.85 0.34
CA LEU A 174 -22.76 -2.01 0.28
C LEU A 174 -22.27 -2.97 1.37
N LEU A 175 -22.57 -2.70 2.64
CA LEU A 175 -22.11 -3.53 3.76
C LEU A 175 -22.60 -4.98 3.62
N THR A 176 -23.83 -5.20 3.16
CA THR A 176 -24.39 -6.55 2.94
C THR A 176 -23.66 -7.26 1.80
N THR A 177 -23.42 -6.57 0.68
CA THR A 177 -22.68 -7.13 -0.44
C THR A 177 -21.26 -7.55 -0.03
N LEU A 178 -20.58 -6.73 0.78
CA LEU A 178 -19.23 -7.05 1.27
C LEU A 178 -19.23 -8.26 2.20
N LYS A 179 -20.22 -8.35 3.10
CA LYS A 179 -20.40 -9.50 3.97
C LYS A 179 -20.69 -10.78 3.19
N ASP A 180 -21.56 -10.73 2.18
CA ASP A 180 -21.91 -11.88 1.34
C ASP A 180 -20.70 -12.38 0.51
N GLN A 181 -19.80 -11.47 0.16
CA GLN A 181 -18.51 -11.80 -0.47
C GLN A 181 -17.45 -12.31 0.52
N ASN A 182 -17.80 -12.49 1.80
CA ASN A 182 -16.90 -12.87 2.90
C ASN A 182 -15.74 -11.88 3.12
N LEU A 183 -15.96 -10.60 2.84
CA LEU A 183 -15.00 -9.54 3.13
C LEU A 183 -15.18 -9.07 4.57
N LYS A 184 -14.08 -9.07 5.33
CA LYS A 184 -14.05 -8.59 6.71
C LYS A 184 -13.62 -7.13 6.73
N LEU A 185 -14.44 -6.27 7.32
CA LEU A 185 -14.14 -4.86 7.54
C LEU A 185 -13.80 -4.62 9.02
N SER A 186 -12.71 -3.93 9.31
CA SER A 186 -12.48 -3.39 10.66
C SER A 186 -13.13 -2.03 10.81
N ASP A 187 -13.11 -1.24 9.75
CA ASP A 187 -13.59 0.13 9.75
C ASP A 187 -14.22 0.49 8.40
N PHE A 188 -15.29 1.25 8.46
CA PHE A 188 -15.97 1.82 7.31
C PHE A 188 -16.22 3.31 7.56
N GLY A 189 -15.75 4.14 6.64
CA GLY A 189 -15.95 5.58 6.65
C GLY A 189 -16.67 6.04 5.39
N LEU A 190 -17.74 6.82 5.56
CA LEU A 190 -18.44 7.51 4.47
C LEU A 190 -18.53 8.99 4.78
N HIS A 191 -17.83 9.79 3.99
CA HIS A 191 -17.63 11.21 4.20
C HIS A 191 -18.43 12.00 3.19
N TYR A 192 -19.58 12.54 3.60
CA TYR A 192 -20.35 13.52 2.83
C TYR A 192 -19.67 14.89 2.87
N LYS A 193 -20.29 15.90 2.27
CA LYS A 193 -19.83 17.29 2.35
C LYS A 193 -20.08 17.91 3.74
N ASN A 194 -21.19 17.57 4.40
CA ASN A 194 -21.63 18.16 5.67
C ASN A 194 -21.59 17.20 6.87
N LYS A 195 -21.53 15.88 6.62
CA LYS A 195 -21.51 14.86 7.66
C LYS A 195 -20.51 13.74 7.34
N ALA A 196 -20.13 12.97 8.35
CA ALA A 196 -19.43 11.71 8.21
C ALA A 196 -20.16 10.59 8.94
N MET A 197 -20.11 9.39 8.36
CA MET A 197 -20.50 8.15 9.03
C MET A 197 -19.23 7.33 9.23
N ILE A 198 -18.94 6.95 10.47
CA ILE A 198 -17.79 6.11 10.81
C ILE A 198 -18.31 4.92 11.60
N LEU A 199 -18.02 3.73 11.10
CA LEU A 199 -18.45 2.46 11.68
C LEU A 199 -17.21 1.64 12.00
N HIS A 200 -17.12 1.15 13.23
CA HIS A 200 -16.11 0.16 13.60
C HIS A 200 -16.67 -1.25 13.46
N SER A 201 -15.81 -2.27 13.54
CA SER A 201 -16.18 -3.68 13.38
C SER A 201 -17.46 -4.10 14.13
N GLN A 202 -17.62 -3.68 15.38
CA GLN A 202 -18.79 -3.97 16.20
C GLN A 202 -20.07 -3.35 15.63
N ASP A 203 -20.00 -2.14 15.07
CA ASP A 203 -21.13 -1.44 14.47
C ASP A 203 -21.53 -2.06 13.13
N ILE A 204 -20.53 -2.46 12.34
CA ILE A 204 -20.73 -3.13 11.05
C ILE A 204 -21.53 -4.42 11.24
N ASP A 205 -21.19 -5.23 12.24
CA ASP A 205 -21.92 -6.47 12.55
C ASP A 205 -23.38 -6.22 12.99
N LEU A 206 -23.65 -5.08 13.63
CA LEU A 206 -24.97 -4.71 14.17
C LEU A 206 -25.90 -4.08 13.11
N ILE A 207 -25.35 -3.40 12.10
CA ILE A 207 -26.13 -2.75 11.04
C ILE A 207 -26.92 -3.76 10.19
N HIS A 208 -26.48 -5.02 10.17
CA HIS A 208 -27.22 -6.09 9.49
C HIS A 208 -28.50 -6.52 10.21
N ASN A 209 -28.59 -6.30 11.53
CA ASN A 209 -29.59 -6.98 12.35
C ASN A 209 -30.66 -6.04 12.96
N VAL A 210 -30.31 -4.80 13.34
CA VAL A 210 -31.23 -3.95 14.13
C VAL A 210 -31.07 -2.43 13.93
N ASN A 211 -29.89 -1.91 13.59
CA ASN A 211 -29.62 -0.47 13.70
C ASN A 211 -29.74 0.32 12.38
N ASN A 212 -30.26 1.55 12.47
CA ASN A 212 -30.28 2.51 11.37
C ASN A 212 -28.89 3.20 11.26
N PRO A 213 -28.20 3.13 10.11
CA PRO A 213 -26.91 3.81 9.87
C PRO A 213 -26.88 5.29 10.24
N THR A 214 -28.03 5.99 10.22
CA THR A 214 -28.11 7.40 10.63
C THR A 214 -27.66 7.67 12.07
N ASN A 215 -27.72 6.67 12.95
CA ASN A 215 -27.28 6.81 14.34
C ASN A 215 -25.77 7.07 14.47
N TYR A 216 -25.02 6.82 13.40
CA TYR A 216 -23.56 6.97 13.33
C TYR A 216 -23.14 8.20 12.53
N LEU A 217 -24.09 9.07 12.14
CA LEU A 217 -23.79 10.32 11.46
C LEU A 217 -23.32 11.39 12.44
N VAL A 218 -22.20 12.02 12.11
CA VAL A 218 -21.61 13.13 12.85
C VAL A 218 -21.47 14.32 11.92
N ASP A 219 -21.90 15.51 12.35
CA ASP A 219 -21.67 16.76 11.62
C ASP A 219 -20.18 17.11 11.60
N TYR A 220 -19.68 17.64 10.47
CA TYR A 220 -18.36 18.27 10.50
C TYR A 220 -18.41 19.51 11.39
N ARG A 221 -17.43 19.63 12.27
CA ARG A 221 -17.20 20.84 13.06
C ARG A 221 -16.53 21.92 12.21
#